data_AF-A0A7K3S7Z0-F1
#
_entry.id   AF-A0A7K3S7Z0-F1
#
_cell.length_a   1.000
_cell.length_b   1.000
_cell.length_c   1.000
_cell.angle_alpha   90.00
_cell.angle_beta   90.00
_cell.angle_gamma   90.00
#
_symmetry.space_group_name_H-M   'P 1'
#
loop_
_entity.id
_entity.type
_entity.pdbx_description
1 polymer ?
#
loop_
_entity_poly.entity_id
_entity_poly.type
_entity_poly.pdbx_seq_one_letter_code
_entity_poly.pdbx_strand_id
1 'polypeptide(L)' 'MRTLRDLFAVRTRELPSPVAPGSPAVEAAGLSVRLGQRQVLDSVDLTAHAGEVV' A
#
# COMPACT_ATOMS: atom_id res chain seq x y z
N MET A 1 12.73 35.09 2.90
CA MET A 1 11.60 35.34 3.81
C MET A 1 10.44 34.47 3.36
N ARG A 2 10.05 33.44 4.13
CA ARG A 2 8.81 32.69 3.86
C ARG A 2 7.63 33.59 4.19
N THR A 3 6.69 33.72 3.26
CA THR A 3 5.52 34.59 3.45
C THR A 3 4.38 33.79 4.08
N LEU A 4 3.41 34.47 4.73
CA LEU A 4 2.23 33.82 5.31
C LEU A 4 1.43 32.98 4.29
N ARG A 5 1.56 33.23 2.97
CA ARG A 5 0.96 32.40 1.91
C ARG A 5 1.57 31.00 1.83
N ASP A 6 2.84 30.83 2.17
CA ASP A 6 3.53 29.53 2.12
C ASP A 6 2.99 28.55 3.18
N LEU A 7 2.38 29.07 4.25
CA LEU A 7 1.76 28.25 5.31
C LEU A 7 0.45 27.59 4.85
N PHE A 8 -0.22 28.17 3.84
CA PHE A 8 -1.46 27.65 3.23
C PHE A 8 -1.24 27.13 1.81
N ALA A 9 0.02 27.06 1.35
CA ALA A 9 0.33 26.48 0.06
C ALA A 9 -0.14 25.02 0.06
N VAL A 10 -1.00 24.69 -0.91
CA VAL A 10 -1.47 23.32 -1.15
C VAL A 10 -0.21 22.48 -1.36
N ARG A 11 0.11 21.64 -0.37
CA ARG A 11 1.15 20.62 -0.56
C ARG A 11 0.61 19.68 -1.62
N THR A 12 1.10 19.80 -2.85
CA THR A 12 0.76 18.87 -3.93
C THR A 12 1.27 17.50 -3.51
N ARG A 13 0.34 16.61 -3.14
CA ARG A 13 0.65 15.21 -2.84
C ARG A 13 0.82 14.49 -4.17
N GLU A 14 2.03 14.00 -4.44
CA GLU A 14 2.22 13.04 -5.51
C GLU A 14 1.56 11.73 -5.10
N LEU A 15 0.67 11.25 -5.95
CA LEU A 15 0.00 9.97 -5.79
C LEU A 15 0.53 8.99 -6.84
N PRO A 16 0.66 7.69 -6.49
CA PRO A 16 0.92 6.68 -7.49
C PRO A 16 -0.20 6.69 -8.54
N SER A 17 0.17 6.30 -9.76
CA SER A 17 -0.80 6.20 -10.86
C SER A 17 -1.90 5.18 -10.51
N PRO A 18 -3.16 5.42 -10.92
CA PRO A 18 -4.24 4.47 -10.69
C PRO A 18 -3.94 3.10 -11.32
N VAL A 19 -4.32 2.04 -10.61
CA VAL A 19 -4.25 0.65 -11.08
C VAL A 19 -5.60 0.27 -11.70
N ALA A 20 -5.59 -0.49 -12.80
CA ALA A 20 -6.83 -0.88 -13.49
C ALA A 20 -7.71 -1.78 -12.61
N PRO A 21 -9.04 -1.61 -12.59
CA PRO A 21 -9.93 -2.47 -11.80
C PRO A 21 -9.74 -3.96 -12.13
N GLY A 22 -9.66 -4.79 -11.10
CA GLY A 22 -9.47 -6.24 -11.26
C GLY A 22 -8.07 -6.67 -11.70
N SER A 23 -7.13 -5.75 -12.00
CA SER A 23 -5.74 -6.13 -12.23
C SER A 23 -5.01 -6.38 -10.92
N PRO A 24 -4.01 -7.28 -10.87
CA PRO A 24 -3.15 -7.47 -9.70
C PRO A 24 -2.55 -6.14 -9.25
N ALA A 25 -2.81 -5.76 -8.01
CA ALA A 25 -2.26 -4.55 -7.40
C ALA A 25 -1.03 -4.88 -6.54
N VAL A 26 -1.02 -6.05 -5.91
CA VAL A 26 0.10 -6.57 -5.13
C VAL A 26 0.14 -8.09 -5.15
N GLU A 27 1.35 -8.63 -5.14
CA GLU A 27 1.63 -10.06 -5.08
C GLU A 27 2.64 -10.33 -3.98
N ALA A 28 2.43 -11.42 -3.23
CA ALA A 28 3.35 -11.96 -2.25
C ALA A 28 3.45 -13.47 -2.45
N ALA A 29 4.67 -13.98 -2.55
CA ALA A 29 4.94 -15.40 -2.67
C ALA A 29 5.73 -15.88 -1.44
N GLY A 30 5.33 -17.02 -0.86
CA GLY A 30 5.99 -17.61 0.30
C GLY A 30 5.99 -16.72 1.56
N LEU A 31 4.97 -15.86 1.72
CA LEU A 31 4.90 -14.90 2.82
C LEU A 31 4.91 -15.61 4.18
N SER A 32 5.89 -15.27 5.00
CA SER A 32 6.04 -15.78 6.36
C SER A 32 6.09 -14.61 7.35
N VAL A 33 5.18 -14.62 8.32
CA VAL A 33 5.05 -13.51 9.29
C VAL A 33 5.05 -14.06 10.70
N ARG A 34 5.83 -13.41 11.57
CA ARG A 34 5.89 -13.68 13.01
C ARG A 34 5.51 -12.44 13.80
N LEU A 35 4.65 -12.62 14.79
CA LEU A 35 4.35 -11.60 15.79
C LEU A 35 4.97 -12.05 17.11
N GLY A 36 6.08 -11.41 17.48
CA GLY A 36 6.92 -11.86 18.60
C GLY A 36 7.47 -13.26 18.34
N GLN A 37 7.16 -14.21 19.21
CA GLN A 37 7.57 -15.62 19.10
C GLN A 37 6.59 -16.52 18.32
N ARG A 38 5.42 -16.00 17.91
CA ARG A 38 4.38 -16.79 17.24
C ARG A 38 4.40 -16.60 15.73
N GLN A 39 4.54 -17.70 14.98
CA GLN A 39 4.32 -17.69 13.53
C GLN A 39 2.83 -17.59 13.23
N VAL A 40 2.45 -16.61 12.41
CA VAL A 40 1.05 -16.32 12.07
C VAL A 40 0.75 -16.49 10.58
N LEU A 41 1.77 -16.39 9.73
CA LEU A 41 1.71 -16.83 8.33
C LEU A 41 2.94 -17.70 8.06
N ASP A 42 2.75 -18.77 7.28
CA ASP A 42 3.80 -19.69 6.88
C ASP A 42 3.69 -19.99 5.39
N SER A 43 4.66 -19.53 4.61
CA SER A 43 4.76 -19.81 3.18
C SER A 43 3.48 -19.53 2.38
N VAL A 44 2.80 -18.41 2.67
CA VAL A 44 1.51 -18.07 2.06
C VAL A 44 1.71 -17.32 0.74
N ASP A 45 1.00 -17.75 -0.30
CA ASP A 45 0.89 -17.01 -1.55
C ASP A 45 -0.39 -16.17 -1.57
N LEU A 46 -0.28 -14.89 -1.94
CA LEU A 46 -1.41 -13.95 -1.97
C LEU A 46 -1.26 -12.97 -3.14
N THR A 47 -2.33 -12.82 -3.90
CA THR A 47 -2.50 -11.75 -4.88
C THR A 47 -3.76 -10.97 -4.51
N ALA A 48 -3.64 -9.65 -4.38
CA ALA A 48 -4.79 -8.77 -4.20
C ALA A 48 -5.00 -7.92 -5.45
N HIS A 49 -6.23 -7.88 -5.93
CA HIS A 49 -6.62 -7.14 -7.14
C HIS A 49 -7.19 -5.77 -6.79
N ALA A 50 -7.07 -4.82 -7.73
CA ALA A 50 -7.60 -3.48 -7.52
C ALA A 50 -9.14 -3.50 -7.36
N GLY A 51 -9.62 -2.99 -6.23
CA GLY A 51 -11.04 -2.94 -5.88
C GLY A 51 -11.58 -4.20 -5.17
N GLU A 52 -10.72 -5.16 -4.88
CA GLU A 52 -11.08 -6.38 -4.15
C GLU A 52 -11.29 -6.11 -2.64
N VAL A 53 -12.32 -6.73 -2.06
CA VAL A 53 -12.62 -6.73 -0.62
C VAL A 53 -12.99 -8.16 -0.22
N VAL A 54 -12.26 -8.73 0.74
CA VAL A 54 -12.36 -10.14 1.18
C VAL A 54 -12.68 -10.19 2.67
#